data_AF-A0A0S8HRA6-F1
#
_entry.id   AF-A0A0S8HRA6-F1
#
_cell.length_a   1.000
_cell.length_b   1.000
_cell.length_c   1.000
_cell.angle_alpha   90.00
_cell.angle_beta   90.00
_cell.angle_gamma   90.00
#
_symmetry.space_group_name_H-M   'P 1'
#
loop_
_entity.id
_entity.type
_entity.pdbx_description
1 polymer ?
#
loop_
_entity_poly.entity_id
_entity_poly.type
_entity_poly.pdbx_seq_one_letter_code
_entity_poly.pdbx_strand_id
1 'polypeptide(L)'
;MIWFKDIYSRQIKLTAERKEHIEIIHPEMRGQVDKLSETLENPDMIIKTKADPTVELFFRNYDDTPVTKKYLCVAVKVLGSNLFIITAFFTSAIKSGEILWKRK
;
A
#
# COMPACT_ATOMS: atom_id res chain seq x y z
N MET A 1 -11.34 13.48 -2.60
CA MET A 1 -11.37 12.14 -1.96
C MET A 1 -11.19 11.13 -3.08
N ILE A 2 -10.31 10.16 -2.91
CA ILE A 2 -10.00 9.15 -3.94
C ILE A 2 -10.42 7.78 -3.41
N TRP A 3 -11.01 6.97 -4.27
CA TRP A 3 -11.41 5.60 -3.97
C TRP A 3 -10.59 4.65 -4.83
N PHE A 4 -9.95 3.68 -4.18
CA PHE A 4 -9.24 2.60 -4.83
C PHE A 4 -10.00 1.29 -4.62
N LYS A 5 -9.70 0.31 -5.47
CA LYS A 5 -10.12 -1.07 -5.27
C LYS A 5 -8.88 -1.90 -5.00
N ASP A 6 -9.00 -2.90 -4.14
CA ASP A 6 -7.96 -3.90 -4.00
C ASP A 6 -8.27 -5.18 -4.77
N ILE A 7 -7.34 -6.14 -4.74
CA ILE A 7 -7.49 -7.47 -5.36
C ILE A 7 -8.76 -8.22 -4.91
N TYR A 8 -9.27 -7.93 -3.71
CA TYR A 8 -10.52 -8.51 -3.20
C TYR A 8 -11.77 -7.66 -3.55
N SER A 9 -11.63 -6.67 -4.43
CA SER A 9 -12.70 -5.74 -4.83
C SER A 9 -13.31 -4.93 -3.67
N ARG A 10 -12.57 -4.74 -2.58
CA ARG A 10 -12.95 -3.88 -1.44
C ARG A 10 -12.62 -2.43 -1.77
N GLN A 11 -13.47 -1.51 -1.32
CA GLN A 11 -13.26 -0.09 -1.53
C GLN A 11 -12.34 0.49 -0.45
N ILE A 12 -11.22 1.06 -0.88
CA ILE A 12 -10.24 1.70 -0.01
C ILE A 12 -10.30 3.20 -0.23
N LYS A 13 -10.54 3.97 0.83
CA LYS A 13 -10.55 5.44 0.76
C LYS A 13 -9.17 6.04 1.05
N LEU A 14 -8.83 7.07 0.27
CA LEU A 14 -7.72 7.99 0.54
C LEU A 14 -8.28 9.42 0.61
N THR A 15 -8.18 10.03 1.78
CA THR A 15 -8.53 11.44 1.98
C THR A 15 -7.41 12.35 1.48
N ALA A 16 -7.75 13.58 1.07
CA ALA A 16 -6.76 14.55 0.60
C ALA A 16 -5.75 14.88 1.71
N GLU A 17 -6.24 15.06 2.95
CA GLU A 17 -5.40 15.26 4.14
C GLU A 17 -4.38 14.13 4.32
N ARG A 18 -4.82 12.87 4.18
CA ARG A 18 -3.92 11.73 4.34
C ARG A 18 -2.95 11.61 3.18
N LYS A 19 -3.39 11.89 1.96
CA LYS A 19 -2.52 11.96 0.77
C LYS A 19 -1.40 12.99 0.99
N GLU A 20 -1.75 14.19 1.43
CA GLU A 20 -0.79 15.27 1.70
C GLU A 20 0.18 14.87 2.82
N HIS A 21 -0.32 14.27 3.91
CA HIS A 21 0.52 13.74 4.99
C HIS A 21 1.52 12.70 4.50
N ILE A 22 1.11 11.79 3.60
CA ILE A 22 2.01 10.83 2.96
C ILE A 22 3.04 11.56 2.09
N GLU A 23 2.63 12.51 1.25
CA GLU A 23 3.52 13.28 0.37
C GLU A 23 4.48 14.24 1.11
N ILE A 24 4.19 14.57 2.37
CA ILE A 24 5.08 15.34 3.27
C ILE A 24 6.12 14.42 3.92
N ILE A 25 5.69 13.27 4.46
CA ILE A 25 6.59 12.31 5.12
C ILE A 25 7.45 11.56 4.09
N HIS A 26 6.84 11.24 2.95
CA HIS A 26 7.38 10.45 1.87
C HIS A 26 7.28 11.23 0.56
N PRO A 27 8.18 12.20 0.30
CA PRO A 27 8.14 13.01 -0.90
C PRO A 27 8.28 12.19 -2.19
N GLU A 28 8.81 10.96 -2.12
CA GLU A 28 8.85 10.05 -3.28
C GLU A 28 7.47 9.55 -3.74
N MET A 29 6.45 9.68 -2.90
CA MET A 29 5.07 9.33 -3.24
C MET A 29 4.34 10.40 -4.05
N ARG A 30 4.93 11.59 -4.21
CA ARG A 30 4.32 12.67 -5.00
C ARG A 30 4.13 12.24 -6.45
N GLY A 31 2.89 12.29 -6.92
CA GLY A 31 2.53 11.84 -8.27
C GLY A 31 2.55 10.33 -8.48
N GLN A 32 2.70 9.51 -7.42
CA GLN A 32 2.67 8.04 -7.50
C GLN A 32 1.28 7.47 -7.14
N VAL A 33 0.23 8.26 -7.33
CA VAL A 33 -1.16 7.87 -7.03
C VAL A 33 -1.62 6.71 -7.92
N ASP A 34 -1.19 6.68 -9.18
CA ASP A 34 -1.48 5.57 -10.09
C ASP A 34 -0.85 4.26 -9.59
N LYS A 35 0.39 4.31 -9.10
CA LYS A 35 1.05 3.13 -8.51
C LYS A 35 0.37 2.65 -7.23
N LEU A 36 -0.25 3.54 -6.47
CA LEU A 36 -1.08 3.16 -5.31
C LEU A 36 -2.25 2.29 -5.76
N SER A 37 -3.02 2.74 -6.77
CA SER A 37 -4.11 1.93 -7.34
C SER A 37 -3.59 0.58 -7.84
N GLU A 38 -2.52 0.62 -8.63
CA GLU A 38 -1.95 -0.58 -9.24
C GLU A 38 -1.47 -1.60 -8.20
N THR A 39 -0.88 -1.12 -7.10
CA THR A 39 -0.40 -1.96 -5.98
C THR A 39 -1.54 -2.59 -5.20
N LEU A 40 -2.66 -1.87 -5.05
CA LEU A 40 -3.84 -2.40 -4.37
C LEU A 40 -4.57 -3.43 -5.24
N GLU A 41 -4.76 -3.14 -6.52
CA GLU A 41 -5.46 -4.02 -7.47
C GLU A 41 -4.65 -5.28 -7.79
N ASN A 42 -3.33 -5.12 -7.93
CA ASN A 42 -2.42 -6.19 -8.34
C ASN A 42 -1.17 -6.22 -7.44
N PRO A 43 -1.30 -6.55 -6.14
CA PRO A 43 -0.15 -6.71 -5.27
C PRO A 43 0.67 -7.94 -5.70
N ASP A 44 1.95 -7.97 -5.32
CA ASP A 44 2.75 -9.20 -5.35
C ASP A 44 2.67 -9.95 -4.02
N MET A 45 2.46 -9.23 -2.92
CA MET A 45 2.35 -9.82 -1.59
C MET A 45 1.47 -8.96 -0.69
N ILE A 46 0.69 -9.62 0.16
CA ILE A 46 -0.12 -8.98 1.20
C ILE A 46 0.34 -9.57 2.53
N ILE A 47 0.76 -8.69 3.44
CA ILE A 47 1.25 -9.06 4.77
C ILE A 47 0.38 -8.38 5.82
N LYS A 48 -0.10 -9.16 6.77
CA LYS A 48 -0.75 -8.64 7.98
C LYS A 48 0.30 -8.34 9.02
N THR A 49 0.27 -7.15 9.61
CA THR A 49 1.20 -6.84 10.71
C THR A 49 0.77 -7.56 11.98
N LYS A 50 1.74 -8.13 12.69
CA LYS A 50 1.50 -8.79 13.99
C LYS A 50 1.14 -7.81 15.09
N ALA A 51 1.55 -6.55 14.96
CA ALA A 51 1.30 -5.51 15.95
C ALA A 51 -0.15 -5.02 15.94
N ASP A 52 -0.80 -5.01 14.78
CA ASP A 52 -2.17 -4.55 14.60
C ASP A 52 -2.86 -5.41 13.51
N PRO A 53 -3.72 -6.37 13.88
CA PRO A 53 -4.36 -7.26 12.92
C PRO A 53 -5.39 -6.54 12.02
N THR A 54 -5.65 -5.26 12.24
CA THR A 54 -6.49 -4.45 11.33
C THR A 54 -5.67 -3.80 10.23
N VAL A 55 -4.34 -3.92 10.24
CA VAL A 55 -3.48 -3.29 9.23
C VAL A 55 -2.90 -4.35 8.28
N GLU A 56 -3.24 -4.18 7.01
CA GLU A 56 -2.74 -4.98 5.89
C GLU A 56 -1.72 -4.15 5.11
N LEU A 57 -0.58 -4.76 4.80
CA LEU A 57 0.51 -4.17 4.03
C LEU A 57 0.52 -4.82 2.65
N PHE A 58 0.22 -4.03 1.63
CA PHE A 58 0.30 -4.44 0.24
C PHE A 58 1.69 -4.11 -0.29
N PHE A 59 2.38 -5.11 -0.80
CA PHE A 59 3.68 -4.98 -1.42
C PHE A 59 3.56 -5.31 -2.90
N ARG A 60 4.08 -4.42 -3.74
CA ARG A 60 4.28 -4.67 -5.16
C ARG A 60 5.71 -4.34 -5.54
N ASN A 61 6.36 -5.24 -6.25
CA ASN A 61 7.70 -5.00 -6.74
C ASN A 61 7.64 -4.14 -8.01
N TYR A 62 8.44 -3.08 -8.08
CA TYR A 62 8.65 -2.33 -9.30
C TYR A 62 10.08 -2.59 -9.75
N ASP A 63 10.24 -3.43 -10.78
CA ASP A 63 11.54 -3.77 -11.35
C ASP A 63 12.18 -2.58 -12.09
N ASP A 64 11.37 -1.66 -12.60
CA ASP A 64 11.82 -0.43 -13.27
C ASP A 64 11.64 0.77 -12.33
N THR A 65 12.68 1.08 -11.54
CA THR A 65 12.79 2.38 -10.87
C THR A 65 14.18 2.97 -11.13
N PRO A 66 14.31 4.32 -11.20
CA PRO A 66 15.55 5.00 -11.58
C PRO A 66 16.74 4.79 -10.63
N VAL A 67 16.62 4.00 -9.56
CA VAL A 67 17.68 3.86 -8.55
C VAL A 67 17.96 2.42 -8.10
N THR A 68 17.01 1.47 -8.18
CA THR A 68 17.18 0.00 -7.93
C THR A 68 15.81 -0.71 -7.88
N LYS A 69 15.74 -2.06 -7.85
CA LYS A 69 14.48 -2.78 -7.55
C LYS A 69 13.94 -2.34 -6.19
N LYS A 70 12.74 -1.74 -6.15
CA LYS A 70 12.09 -1.28 -4.91
C LYS A 70 10.67 -1.79 -4.84
N TYR A 71 10.26 -2.21 -3.64
CA TYR A 71 8.88 -2.53 -3.35
C TYR A 71 8.13 -1.27 -2.96
N LEU A 72 6.95 -1.05 -3.54
CA LEU A 72 6.00 -0.10 -3.00
C LEU A 72 5.21 -0.81 -1.90
N CYS A 73 5.28 -0.27 -0.68
CA CYS A 73 4.50 -0.73 0.46
C CYS A 73 3.32 0.23 0.66
N VAL A 74 2.10 -0.30 0.69
CA VAL A 74 0.87 0.45 0.96
C VAL A 74 0.21 -0.13 2.21
N ALA A 75 0.16 0.65 3.27
CA ALA A 75 -0.48 0.25 4.53
C ALA A 75 -1.94 0.66 4.53
N VAL A 76 -2.83 -0.33 4.58
CA VAL A 76 -4.28 -0.16 4.59
C VAL A 76 -4.82 -0.61 5.94
N LYS A 77 -5.59 0.25 6.60
CA LYS A 77 -6.35 -0.12 7.80
C LYS A 77 -7.73 -0.61 7.41
N VAL A 78 -8.09 -1.78 7.89
CA VAL A 78 -9.35 -2.48 7.66
C VAL A 78 -10.18 -2.43 8.95
N LEU A 79 -11.16 -1.52 8.99
CA LEU A 79 -12.12 -1.40 10.09
C LEU A 79 -13.49 -1.91 9.63
N GLY A 80 -13.68 -3.22 9.63
CA GLY A 80 -14.89 -3.86 9.13
C GLY A 80 -15.10 -3.54 7.64
N SER A 81 -16.17 -2.80 7.32
CA SER A 81 -16.47 -2.35 5.96
C SER A 81 -15.73 -1.08 5.53
N ASN A 82 -15.01 -0.41 6.45
CA ASN A 82 -14.29 0.82 6.19
C ASN A 82 -12.79 0.54 6.02
N LEU A 83 -12.29 0.58 4.78
CA LEU A 83 -10.86 0.47 4.50
C LEU A 83 -10.28 1.82 4.12
N PHE A 84 -9.12 2.18 4.65
CA PHE A 84 -8.43 3.42 4.29
C PHE A 84 -6.91 3.27 4.32
N ILE A 85 -6.23 4.04 3.48
CA ILE A 85 -4.77 4.08 3.46
C ILE A 85 -4.27 4.88 4.67
N ILE A 86 -3.32 4.32 5.41
CA ILE A 86 -2.63 4.99 6.52
C ILE A 86 -1.37 5.68 6.00
N THR A 87 -0.54 4.92 5.28
CA THR A 87 0.73 5.39 4.74
C THR A 87 1.14 4.56 3.54
N ALA A 88 2.01 5.09 2.70
CA ALA A 88 2.66 4.37 1.63
C ALA A 88 4.06 4.91 1.38
N PHE A 89 4.99 4.02 1.03
CA PHE A 89 6.39 4.37 0.79
C PHE A 89 7.11 3.28 0.01
N PHE A 90 8.20 3.64 -0.66
CA PHE A 90 9.09 2.67 -1.29
C PHE A 90 10.08 2.11 -0.28
N THR A 91 10.28 0.80 -0.31
CA THR A 91 11.22 0.07 0.55
C THR A 91 11.94 -1.01 -0.24
N SER A 92 13.21 -1.23 0.06
CA SER A 92 13.98 -2.36 -0.49
C SER A 92 13.79 -3.64 0.34
N ALA A 93 13.21 -3.53 1.54
CA ALA A 93 12.98 -4.64 2.45
C ALA A 93 11.49 -4.93 2.63
N ILE A 94 11.12 -6.20 2.54
CA ILE A 94 9.79 -6.69 2.89
C ILE A 94 9.71 -6.76 4.42
N LYS A 95 8.62 -6.25 5.01
CA LYS A 95 8.43 -6.31 6.47
C LYS A 95 8.09 -7.73 6.93
N SER A 96 8.57 -8.11 8.12
CA SER A 96 8.19 -9.35 8.78
C SER A 96 6.75 -9.29 9.29
N GLY A 97 5.92 -10.25 8.90
CA GLY A 97 4.53 -10.35 9.31
C GLY A 97 3.91 -11.68 8.87
N GLU A 98 2.59 -11.80 8.97
CA GLU A 98 1.86 -12.97 8.46
C GLU A 98 1.53 -12.73 6.98
N ILE A 99 2.04 -13.58 6.10
CA ILE A 99 1.75 -13.49 4.66
C ILE A 99 0.32 -13.99 4.45
N LEU A 100 -0.61 -13.08 4.17
CA LEU A 100 -1.99 -13.42 3.84
C LEU A 100 -2.10 -13.94 2.42
N TRP A 101 -1.34 -13.33 1.52
CA TRP A 101 -1.39 -13.65 0.11
C TRP A 101 -0.05 -13.34 -0.56
N LYS A 102 0.33 -14.17 -1.53
CA LYS A 102 1.52 -13.96 -2.33
C LYS A 102 1.21 -14.41 -3.76
N ARG A 103 1.57 -13.58 -4.73
CA ARG A 103 1.52 -13.92 -6.14
C ARG A 103 2.47 -15.10 -6.39
N LYS A 104 1.93 -16.16 -6.99
CA LYS A 104 2.69 -17.35 -7.40
C LYS A 104 3.44 -17.11 -8.69
#